data_AF-A0A3B4XU04-F1
#
_entry.id   AF-A0A3B4XU04-F1
#
_cell.length_a   1.000
_cell.length_b   1.000
_cell.length_c   1.000
_cell.angle_alpha   90.00
_cell.angle_beta   90.00
_cell.angle_gamma   90.00
#
_symmetry.space_group_name_H-M   'P 1'
#
loop_
_entity.id
_entity.type
_entity.pdbx_description
1 polymer ?
#
loop_
_entity_poly.entity_id
_entity_poly.type
_entity_poly.pdbx_seq_one_letter_code
_entity_poly.pdbx_strand_id
1 'polypeptide(L)'
;MADTGVVETLLQRIEKADDGVDSLEVANSLGLDHQVIVGAVKSLQAVGDVISAELRSSKRWELTDEGTEIADQGSQEARVFDSVPVEGLAQSELMKLSFGKIGFSKAMSNKWIRVDKAHEGGPRIFRTVESIEDQVRQKLLLVQKGNTSQLEEKEKNELKKRKLLSEVTVKNYWITKGNSFSTTLTKQDTELTPEMIASGNWKEKKFKPYNFEAMGVAPDCGHLHPLMKVRTQFRQIFLEMGFTEMPTNNFIESSFWNFDSLFQPQQHPARDQHDTFFLSDPALAHEFPQDYLERVKRVHSEGGFGSQGYKYDWKIEEAQKNILRTHTTAVSARMLYKLAQQKFTPVKYFSIDRVFRNETLDATHLAEFHQIEGVVADYGLTLGDLMGILHQFFNKLGLKKWVEVGNSGIFRPEMLLPMGLPEDVSVIAWGLSLERPTMIKYGINNIRELVGHKVNLQMVYDSPICRLDS
;
A
#
# COMPACT_ATOMS: atom_id res chain seq x y z
N MET A 1 -26.55 -3.36 -21.59
CA MET A 1 -26.58 -3.37 -23.05
C MET A 1 -27.80 -2.57 -23.46
N ALA A 2 -27.65 -1.52 -24.29
CA ALA A 2 -28.81 -0.85 -24.85
C ALA A 2 -29.61 -1.90 -25.65
N ASP A 3 -30.93 -1.88 -25.50
CA ASP A 3 -31.82 -2.81 -26.18
C ASP A 3 -31.55 -2.73 -27.69
N THR A 4 -31.27 -3.86 -28.34
CA THR A 4 -30.85 -3.93 -29.75
C THR A 4 -31.85 -3.24 -30.67
N GLY A 5 -33.14 -3.26 -30.33
CA GLY A 5 -34.20 -2.56 -31.06
C GLY A 5 -34.06 -1.04 -31.03
N VAL A 6 -33.52 -0.45 -29.95
CA VAL A 6 -33.32 1.01 -29.86
C VAL A 6 -32.17 1.46 -30.75
N VAL A 7 -31.10 0.66 -30.85
CA VAL A 7 -29.94 0.96 -31.71
C VAL A 7 -30.33 0.95 -33.19
N GLU A 8 -31.08 -0.07 -33.62
CA GLU A 8 -31.56 -0.17 -35.00
C GLU A 8 -32.56 0.95 -35.33
N THR A 9 -33.48 1.26 -34.42
CA THR A 9 -34.44 2.37 -34.59
C THR A 9 -33.74 3.72 -34.70
N LEU A 10 -32.68 3.94 -33.90
CA LEU A 10 -31.86 5.14 -33.96
C LEU A 10 -31.12 5.24 -35.30
N LEU A 11 -30.53 4.16 -35.79
CA LEU A 11 -29.88 4.12 -37.11
C LEU A 11 -30.87 4.41 -38.25
N GLN A 12 -32.08 3.83 -38.22
CA GLN A 12 -33.12 4.13 -39.22
C GLN A 12 -33.57 5.59 -39.19
N ARG A 13 -33.61 6.23 -38.01
CA ARG A 13 -33.91 7.66 -37.86
C ARG A 13 -32.79 8.53 -38.44
N ILE A 14 -31.54 8.18 -38.19
CA ILE A 14 -30.37 8.86 -38.77
C ILE A 14 -30.35 8.67 -40.30
N GLU A 15 -30.74 7.50 -40.81
CA GLU A 15 -30.83 7.24 -42.25
C GLU A 15 -31.79 8.20 -42.95
N LYS A 16 -32.97 8.42 -42.36
CA LYS A 16 -34.04 9.28 -42.88
C LYS A 16 -33.83 10.78 -42.65
N ALA A 17 -32.87 11.18 -41.83
CA ALA A 17 -32.57 12.58 -41.55
C ALA A 17 -31.48 13.11 -42.50
N ASP A 18 -31.69 14.29 -43.07
CA ASP A 18 -30.75 14.91 -44.01
C ASP A 18 -29.57 15.60 -43.29
N ASP A 19 -29.81 16.32 -42.19
CA ASP A 19 -28.80 17.15 -41.50
C ASP A 19 -28.36 16.61 -40.11
N GLY A 20 -28.94 15.49 -39.68
CA GLY A 20 -28.69 14.86 -38.37
C GLY A 20 -29.91 14.84 -37.46
N VAL A 21 -29.75 14.23 -36.28
CA VAL A 21 -30.82 14.06 -35.29
C VAL A 21 -30.34 14.38 -33.88
N ASP A 22 -31.20 15.05 -33.10
CA ASP A 22 -30.95 15.33 -31.69
C ASP A 22 -31.38 14.16 -30.80
N SER A 23 -30.46 13.67 -29.97
CA SER A 23 -30.73 12.57 -29.04
C SER A 23 -31.91 12.80 -28.08
N LEU A 24 -32.18 14.05 -27.70
CA LEU A 24 -33.27 14.40 -26.78
C LEU A 24 -34.61 14.43 -27.52
N GLU A 25 -34.65 14.94 -28.75
CA GLU A 25 -35.83 14.88 -29.61
C GLU A 25 -36.21 13.45 -29.96
N VAL A 26 -35.19 12.63 -30.27
CA VAL A 26 -35.39 11.19 -30.53
C VAL A 26 -35.97 10.51 -29.30
N ALA A 27 -35.40 10.74 -28.10
CA ALA A 27 -35.92 10.18 -26.85
C ALA A 27 -37.38 10.58 -26.60
N ASN A 28 -37.70 11.87 -26.72
CA ASN A 28 -39.07 12.39 -26.55
C ASN A 28 -40.05 11.78 -27.55
N SER A 29 -39.67 11.67 -28.82
CA SER A 29 -40.53 11.12 -29.87
C SER A 29 -40.78 9.61 -29.76
N LEU A 30 -39.91 8.90 -29.04
CA LEU A 30 -40.03 7.47 -28.77
C LEU A 30 -40.65 7.20 -27.39
N GLY A 31 -40.90 8.24 -26.59
CA GLY A 31 -41.37 8.09 -25.21
C GLY A 31 -40.37 7.37 -24.30
N LEU A 32 -39.08 7.45 -24.61
CA LEU A 32 -38.00 6.78 -23.89
C LEU A 32 -37.21 7.77 -23.02
N ASP A 33 -36.63 7.27 -21.93
CA ASP A 33 -35.67 8.04 -21.14
C ASP A 33 -34.44 8.39 -21.99
N HIS A 34 -33.99 9.64 -21.90
CA HIS A 34 -32.88 10.15 -22.70
C HIS A 34 -31.58 9.36 -22.48
N GLN A 35 -31.35 8.81 -21.29
CA GLN A 35 -30.18 7.98 -20.99
C GLN A 35 -30.13 6.70 -21.83
N VAL A 36 -31.28 6.17 -22.26
CA VAL A 36 -31.36 4.99 -23.13
C VAL A 36 -30.79 5.31 -24.51
N ILE A 37 -31.17 6.47 -25.08
CA ILE A 37 -30.64 6.94 -26.37
C ILE A 37 -29.16 7.29 -26.26
N VAL A 38 -28.73 7.95 -25.17
CA VAL A 38 -27.31 8.23 -24.91
C VAL A 38 -26.48 6.95 -24.84
N GLY A 39 -27.00 5.90 -24.19
CA GLY A 39 -26.38 4.58 -24.15
C GLY A 39 -26.24 3.93 -25.54
N ALA A 40 -27.27 4.07 -26.38
CA ALA A 40 -27.24 3.59 -27.77
C ALA A 40 -26.20 4.34 -28.62
N VAL A 41 -26.13 5.68 -28.51
CA VAL A 41 -25.12 6.51 -29.21
C VAL A 41 -23.71 6.07 -28.85
N LYS A 42 -23.40 5.90 -27.55
CA LYS A 42 -22.08 5.44 -27.10
C LYS A 42 -21.74 4.04 -27.62
N SER A 43 -22.74 3.16 -27.68
CA SER A 43 -22.56 1.81 -28.23
C SER A 43 -22.21 1.85 -29.71
N LEU A 44 -22.88 2.70 -30.50
CA LEU A 44 -22.61 2.89 -31.92
C LEU A 44 -21.22 3.50 -32.18
N GLN A 45 -20.79 4.47 -31.38
CA GLN A 45 -19.43 5.02 -31.45
C GLN A 45 -18.35 3.97 -31.13
N ALA A 46 -18.65 2.98 -30.28
CA ALA A 46 -17.71 1.91 -29.93
C ALA A 46 -17.54 0.84 -31.02
N VAL A 47 -18.50 0.72 -31.95
CA VAL A 47 -18.41 -0.22 -33.08
C VAL A 47 -17.54 0.33 -34.23
N GLY A 48 -17.17 1.61 -34.17
CA GLY A 48 -16.30 2.28 -35.13
C GLY A 48 -16.94 3.55 -35.67
N ASP A 49 -16.56 3.94 -36.89
CA ASP A 49 -17.04 5.16 -37.56
C ASP A 49 -18.43 4.99 -38.21
N VAL A 50 -19.37 4.38 -37.47
CA VAL A 50 -20.75 4.14 -37.93
C VAL A 50 -21.56 5.43 -37.85
N ILE A 51 -21.37 6.22 -36.78
CA ILE A 51 -22.01 7.51 -36.57
C ILE A 51 -20.98 8.53 -36.07
N SER A 52 -21.18 9.80 -36.38
CA SER A 52 -20.53 10.91 -35.68
C SER A 52 -21.51 11.52 -34.69
N ALA A 53 -21.07 11.79 -33.46
CA ALA A 53 -21.92 12.35 -32.43
C ALA A 53 -21.22 13.49 -31.71
N GLU A 54 -21.73 14.71 -31.91
CA GLU A 54 -21.25 15.93 -31.28
C GLU A 54 -22.02 16.16 -29.98
N LEU A 55 -21.32 16.32 -28.86
CA LEU A 55 -21.97 16.67 -27.59
C LEU A 55 -22.27 18.17 -27.56
N ARG A 56 -23.55 18.51 -27.55
CA ARG A 56 -24.04 19.88 -27.36
C ARG A 56 -24.56 20.04 -25.93
N SER A 57 -24.43 21.25 -25.40
CA SER A 57 -24.93 21.59 -24.07
C SER A 57 -25.69 22.90 -24.10
N SER A 58 -26.88 22.90 -23.55
CA SER A 58 -27.66 24.10 -23.28
C SER A 58 -27.82 24.29 -21.78
N LYS A 59 -27.84 25.54 -21.36
CA LYS A 59 -28.05 25.93 -19.96
C LYS A 59 -29.44 26.51 -19.84
N ARG A 60 -30.22 26.01 -18.89
CA ARG A 60 -31.49 26.59 -18.49
C ARG A 60 -31.50 26.87 -17.00
N TRP A 61 -32.24 27.87 -16.60
CA TRP A 61 -32.40 28.23 -15.21
C TRP A 61 -33.72 27.69 -14.69
N GLU A 62 -33.67 27.02 -13.56
CA GLU A 62 -34.84 26.45 -12.89
C GLU A 62 -34.94 27.00 -11.47
N LEU A 63 -36.17 27.13 -10.99
CA LEU A 63 -36.44 27.43 -9.59
C LEU A 63 -36.05 26.24 -8.73
N THR A 64 -35.45 26.49 -7.57
CA THR A 64 -35.30 25.48 -6.53
C THR A 64 -36.63 25.29 -5.78
N ASP A 65 -36.74 24.27 -4.94
CA ASP A 65 -37.93 24.08 -4.09
C ASP A 65 -38.20 25.33 -3.23
N GLU A 66 -37.15 25.90 -2.63
CA GLU A 66 -37.21 27.14 -1.86
C GLU A 66 -37.56 28.36 -2.74
N GLY A 67 -37.02 28.43 -3.96
CA GLY A 67 -37.35 29.48 -4.93
C GLY A 67 -38.81 29.43 -5.37
N THR A 68 -39.38 28.23 -5.49
CA THR A 68 -40.79 27.99 -5.81
C THR A 68 -41.69 28.42 -4.66
N GLU A 69 -41.35 28.05 -3.42
CA GLU A 69 -42.09 28.49 -2.23
C GLU A 69 -42.11 30.02 -2.11
N ILE A 70 -40.98 30.69 -2.39
CA ILE A 70 -40.90 32.15 -2.37
C ILE A 70 -41.69 32.80 -3.51
N ALA A 71 -41.71 32.21 -4.71
CA ALA A 71 -42.52 32.72 -5.81
C ALA A 71 -44.02 32.73 -5.44
N ASP A 72 -44.48 31.67 -4.78
CA ASP A 72 -45.87 31.49 -4.38
C ASP A 72 -46.24 32.32 -3.14
N GLN A 73 -45.44 32.27 -2.07
CA GLN A 73 -45.75 32.83 -0.75
C GLN A 73 -45.09 34.18 -0.44
N GLY A 74 -44.18 34.65 -1.29
CA GLY A 74 -43.39 35.86 -1.05
C GLY A 74 -42.04 35.59 -0.37
N SER A 75 -41.12 36.55 -0.52
CA SER A 75 -39.77 36.45 0.03
C SER A 75 -39.75 36.46 1.54
N GLN A 76 -38.75 35.82 2.13
CA GLN A 76 -38.62 35.69 3.57
C GLN A 76 -38.54 37.07 4.25
N GLU A 77 -37.84 38.04 3.63
CA GLU A 77 -37.80 39.43 4.08
C GLU A 77 -39.15 40.16 4.00
N ALA A 78 -39.96 39.90 2.97
CA ALA A 78 -41.29 40.47 2.83
C ALA A 78 -42.27 39.86 3.84
N ARG A 79 -42.22 38.53 4.02
CA ARG A 79 -43.00 37.81 5.04
C ARG A 79 -42.67 38.27 6.46
N VAL A 80 -41.39 38.57 6.74
CA VAL A 80 -40.99 39.18 8.02
C VAL A 80 -41.61 40.57 8.18
N PHE A 81 -41.54 41.43 7.17
CA PHE A 81 -42.15 42.77 7.23
C PHE A 81 -43.67 42.68 7.50
N ASP A 82 -44.38 41.82 6.77
CA ASP A 82 -45.82 41.62 6.91
C ASP A 82 -46.21 41.06 8.29
N SER A 83 -45.35 40.25 8.90
CA SER A 83 -45.59 39.68 10.24
C SER A 83 -45.41 40.67 11.40
N VAL A 84 -44.76 41.82 11.19
CA VAL A 84 -44.50 42.81 12.25
C VAL A 84 -45.65 43.83 12.31
N PRO A 85 -46.50 43.85 13.36
CA PRO A 85 -47.56 44.84 13.48
C PRO A 85 -47.01 46.25 13.79
N VAL A 86 -47.85 47.28 13.66
CA VAL A 86 -47.48 48.69 13.93
C VAL A 86 -47.00 48.88 15.38
N GLU A 87 -47.56 48.10 16.31
CA GLU A 87 -47.22 48.07 17.74
C GLU A 87 -45.86 47.39 18.04
N GLY A 88 -45.23 46.80 17.03
CA GLY A 88 -43.96 46.10 17.12
C GLY A 88 -44.07 44.64 17.56
N LEU A 89 -43.15 43.81 17.08
CA LEU A 89 -43.09 42.37 17.37
C LEU A 89 -41.88 42.03 18.24
N ALA A 90 -42.04 41.15 19.23
CA ALA A 90 -40.90 40.68 20.01
C ALA A 90 -39.90 39.93 19.11
N GLN A 91 -38.60 40.27 19.21
CA GLN A 91 -37.59 39.62 18.37
C GLN A 91 -37.54 38.10 18.59
N SER A 92 -37.76 37.65 19.82
CA SER A 92 -37.79 36.22 20.17
C SER A 92 -38.93 35.44 19.50
N GLU A 93 -40.07 36.08 19.23
CA GLU A 93 -41.22 35.47 18.55
C GLU A 93 -41.00 35.38 17.05
N LEU A 94 -40.46 36.43 16.44
CA LEU A 94 -40.09 36.43 15.03
C LEU A 94 -39.06 35.33 14.72
N MET A 95 -38.07 35.15 15.59
CA MET A 95 -36.99 34.17 15.40
C MET A 95 -37.44 32.70 15.55
N LYS A 96 -38.66 32.46 16.05
CA LYS A 96 -39.29 31.11 16.10
C LYS A 96 -39.95 30.72 14.77
N LEU A 97 -40.23 31.67 13.89
CA LEU A 97 -40.79 31.40 12.56
C LEU A 97 -39.73 30.80 11.64
N SER A 98 -40.13 29.87 10.76
CA SER A 98 -39.22 29.17 9.84
C SER A 98 -38.42 30.12 8.94
N PHE A 99 -39.05 31.19 8.47
CA PHE A 99 -38.43 32.25 7.65
C PHE A 99 -37.84 33.40 8.49
N GLY A 100 -38.05 33.41 9.81
CA GLY A 100 -37.78 34.53 10.68
C GLY A 100 -36.31 34.92 10.77
N LYS A 101 -35.41 33.94 10.92
CA LYS A 101 -33.96 34.21 11.07
C LYS A 101 -33.34 34.80 9.80
N ILE A 102 -33.65 34.21 8.64
CA ILE A 102 -33.06 34.60 7.34
C ILE A 102 -33.72 35.90 6.85
N GLY A 103 -35.05 35.99 6.94
CA GLY A 103 -35.81 37.18 6.57
C GLY A 103 -35.48 38.40 7.41
N PHE A 104 -35.23 38.23 8.72
CA PHE A 104 -34.87 39.33 9.62
C PHE A 104 -33.57 40.03 9.22
N SER A 105 -32.50 39.27 8.97
CA SER A 105 -31.22 39.85 8.55
C SER A 105 -31.33 40.63 7.25
N LYS A 106 -32.11 40.12 6.29
CA LYS A 106 -32.28 40.75 4.98
C LYS A 106 -33.21 41.97 5.04
N ALA A 107 -34.31 41.90 5.78
CA ALA A 107 -35.21 43.04 6.03
C ALA A 107 -34.50 44.18 6.78
N MET A 108 -33.60 43.87 7.73
CA MET A 108 -32.71 44.85 8.37
C MET A 108 -31.74 45.48 7.37
N SER A 109 -31.12 44.68 6.49
CA SER A 109 -30.18 45.19 5.47
C SER A 109 -30.87 46.10 4.43
N ASN A 110 -32.14 45.83 4.13
CA ASN A 110 -32.98 46.63 3.23
C ASN A 110 -33.61 47.84 3.95
N LYS A 111 -33.34 48.03 5.25
CA LYS A 111 -33.90 49.09 6.10
C LYS A 111 -35.44 49.08 6.20
N TRP A 112 -36.07 47.92 5.99
CA TRP A 112 -37.54 47.77 6.08
C TRP A 112 -38.03 47.73 7.52
N ILE A 113 -37.18 47.23 8.43
CA ILE A 113 -37.45 47.09 9.86
C ILE A 113 -36.31 47.71 10.67
N ARG A 114 -36.60 48.04 11.94
CA ARG A 114 -35.64 48.53 12.94
C ARG A 114 -35.83 47.80 14.26
N VAL A 115 -34.75 47.67 15.03
CA VAL A 115 -34.77 47.04 16.36
C VAL A 115 -34.61 48.10 17.43
N ASP A 116 -35.54 48.11 18.38
CA ASP A 116 -35.38 48.81 19.65
C ASP A 116 -34.91 47.83 20.72
N LYS A 117 -33.67 48.03 21.20
CA LYS A 117 -33.04 47.16 22.20
C LYS A 117 -33.38 47.56 23.64
N ALA A 118 -33.97 48.73 23.86
CA ALA A 118 -34.23 49.29 25.19
C ALA A 118 -35.71 49.24 25.60
N HIS A 119 -36.55 48.57 24.81
CA HIS A 119 -37.99 48.42 25.08
C HIS A 119 -38.24 47.57 26.33
N GLU A 120 -39.19 47.99 27.18
CA GLU A 120 -39.63 47.22 28.35
C GLU A 120 -40.19 45.86 27.89
N GLY A 121 -39.58 44.75 28.33
CA GLY A 121 -39.90 43.39 27.88
C GLY A 121 -38.90 42.75 26.91
N GLY A 122 -37.82 43.45 26.54
CA GLY A 122 -36.72 42.93 25.70
C GLY A 122 -36.72 43.48 24.26
N PRO A 123 -35.76 43.07 23.40
CA PRO A 123 -35.61 43.63 22.06
C PRO A 123 -36.86 43.47 21.18
N ARG A 124 -37.35 44.59 20.62
CA ARG A 124 -38.57 44.64 19.82
C ARG A 124 -38.34 45.23 18.43
N ILE A 125 -39.03 44.68 17.44
CA ILE A 125 -38.86 45.02 16.02
C ILE A 125 -40.04 45.87 15.57
N PHE A 126 -39.75 46.99 14.89
CA PHE A 126 -40.75 47.87 14.31
C PHE A 126 -40.54 48.00 12.80
N ARG A 127 -41.61 48.27 12.05
CA ARG A 127 -41.51 48.68 10.65
C ARG A 127 -40.89 50.07 10.56
N THR A 128 -39.99 50.27 9.60
CA THR A 128 -39.37 51.57 9.32
C THR A 128 -40.06 52.27 8.15
N VAL A 129 -40.70 51.50 7.26
CA VAL A 129 -41.43 51.97 6.07
C VAL A 129 -42.87 51.49 6.13
N GLU A 130 -43.78 52.19 5.46
CA GLU A 130 -45.22 51.86 5.45
C GLU A 130 -45.56 50.74 4.46
N SER A 131 -44.83 50.63 3.35
CA SER A 131 -45.00 49.59 2.33
C SER A 131 -43.66 49.15 1.75
N ILE A 132 -43.63 47.94 1.19
CA ILE A 132 -42.46 47.34 0.53
C ILE A 132 -42.85 46.78 -0.83
N GLU A 133 -41.88 46.67 -1.73
CA GLU A 133 -42.00 45.93 -2.98
C GLU A 133 -41.16 44.66 -2.93
N ASP A 134 -41.80 43.50 -3.06
CA ASP A 134 -41.13 42.21 -3.07
C ASP A 134 -40.51 41.91 -4.45
N GLN A 135 -39.41 42.61 -4.75
CA GLN A 135 -38.68 42.46 -6.00
C GLN A 135 -38.13 41.04 -6.20
N VAL A 136 -37.87 40.32 -5.11
CA VAL A 136 -37.36 38.93 -5.15
C VAL A 136 -38.43 38.00 -5.69
N ARG A 137 -39.66 38.10 -5.16
CA ARG A 137 -40.81 37.35 -5.67
C ARG A 137 -41.13 37.69 -7.12
N GLN A 138 -41.13 38.98 -7.49
CA GLN A 138 -41.38 39.38 -8.88
C GLN A 138 -40.38 38.77 -9.86
N LYS A 139 -39.08 38.75 -9.50
CA LYS A 139 -38.03 38.13 -10.31
C LYS A 139 -38.20 36.62 -10.43
N LEU A 140 -38.59 35.92 -9.36
CA LEU A 140 -38.82 34.47 -9.40
C LEU A 140 -40.08 34.10 -10.19
N LEU A 141 -41.14 34.92 -10.13
CA LEU A 141 -42.34 34.77 -10.96
C LEU A 141 -42.04 34.91 -12.46
N LEU A 142 -41.08 35.77 -12.84
CA LEU A 142 -40.62 35.86 -14.23
C LEU A 142 -39.93 34.56 -14.70
N VAL A 143 -39.16 33.91 -13.83
CA VAL A 143 -38.55 32.60 -14.11
C VAL A 143 -39.62 31.51 -14.21
N GLN A 144 -40.59 31.49 -13.29
CA GLN A 144 -41.69 30.51 -13.29
C GLN A 144 -42.53 30.56 -14.58
N LYS A 145 -42.70 31.76 -15.15
CA LYS A 145 -43.41 31.98 -16.42
C LYS A 145 -42.56 31.71 -17.68
N GLY A 146 -41.33 31.24 -17.53
CA GLY A 146 -40.41 30.96 -18.64
C GLY A 146 -39.75 32.19 -19.27
N ASN A 147 -39.90 33.37 -18.68
CA ASN A 147 -39.36 34.64 -19.18
C ASN A 147 -37.98 34.95 -18.57
N THR A 148 -37.11 33.94 -18.45
CA THR A 148 -35.80 34.07 -17.79
C THR A 148 -34.82 34.99 -18.53
N SER A 149 -35.12 35.33 -19.79
CA SER A 149 -34.38 36.31 -20.61
C SER A 149 -34.56 37.75 -20.16
N GLN A 150 -35.60 38.05 -19.37
CA GLN A 150 -35.87 39.39 -18.84
C GLN A 150 -35.05 39.71 -17.57
N LEU A 151 -34.32 38.74 -17.02
CA LEU A 151 -33.42 38.94 -15.88
C LEU A 151 -32.00 39.19 -16.35
N GLU A 152 -31.34 40.20 -15.77
CA GLU A 152 -29.93 40.45 -16.01
C GLU A 152 -29.06 39.34 -15.39
N GLU A 153 -27.88 39.11 -15.95
CA GLU A 153 -26.98 38.06 -15.47
C GLU A 153 -26.51 38.29 -14.03
N LYS A 154 -26.43 39.56 -13.61
CA LYS A 154 -26.14 39.95 -12.22
C LYS A 154 -27.22 39.48 -11.26
N GLU A 155 -28.49 39.55 -11.67
CA GLU A 155 -29.65 39.17 -10.86
C GLU A 155 -29.77 37.65 -10.73
N LYS A 156 -29.56 36.92 -11.84
CA LYS A 156 -29.52 35.44 -11.82
C LYS A 156 -28.43 34.92 -10.88
N ASN A 157 -27.25 35.54 -10.91
CA ASN A 157 -26.14 35.17 -10.02
C ASN A 157 -26.43 35.47 -8.54
N GLU A 158 -27.14 36.57 -8.23
CA GLU A 158 -27.57 36.86 -6.87
C GLU A 158 -28.60 35.83 -6.36
N LEU A 159 -29.61 35.51 -7.18
CA LEU A 159 -30.62 34.50 -6.85
C LEU A 159 -30.02 33.09 -6.73
N LYS A 160 -29.00 32.75 -7.53
CA LYS A 160 -28.21 31.51 -7.41
C LYS A 160 -27.45 31.45 -6.10
N LYS A 161 -26.77 32.54 -5.70
CA LYS A 161 -26.08 32.62 -4.39
C LYS A 161 -27.04 32.46 -3.22
N ARG A 162 -28.28 32.93 -3.37
CA ARG A 162 -29.37 32.76 -2.42
C ARG A 162 -30.02 31.37 -2.46
N LYS A 163 -29.57 30.46 -3.32
CA LYS A 163 -30.15 29.12 -3.55
C LYS A 163 -31.61 29.13 -4.02
N LEU A 164 -32.07 30.21 -4.65
CA LEU A 164 -33.43 30.35 -5.17
C LEU A 164 -33.53 29.96 -6.65
N LEU A 165 -32.40 29.99 -7.36
CA LEU A 165 -32.26 29.51 -8.72
C LEU A 165 -31.14 28.48 -8.81
N SER A 166 -31.34 27.50 -9.68
CA SER A 166 -30.33 26.54 -10.08
C SER A 166 -30.11 26.60 -11.59
N GLU A 167 -28.86 26.41 -12.01
CA GLU A 167 -28.50 26.35 -13.42
C GLU A 167 -28.42 24.88 -13.83
N VAL A 168 -29.38 24.43 -14.62
CA VAL A 168 -29.44 23.06 -15.12
C VAL A 168 -28.79 23.02 -16.50
N THR A 169 -27.72 22.24 -16.62
CA THR A 169 -27.06 22.00 -17.90
C THR A 169 -27.64 20.74 -18.52
N VAL A 170 -28.40 20.90 -19.61
CA VAL A 170 -28.90 19.78 -20.40
C VAL A 170 -27.85 19.47 -21.47
N LYS A 171 -27.39 18.23 -21.50
CA LYS A 171 -26.42 17.73 -22.49
C LYS A 171 -27.13 16.79 -23.43
N ASN A 172 -27.03 17.02 -24.74
CA ASN A 172 -27.59 16.17 -25.77
C ASN A 172 -26.55 15.93 -26.89
N TYR A 173 -26.68 14.81 -27.59
CA TYR A 173 -25.87 14.52 -28.77
C TYR A 173 -26.59 14.97 -30.04
N TRP A 174 -25.87 15.68 -30.91
CA TRP A 174 -26.22 15.86 -32.31
C TRP A 174 -25.55 14.75 -33.12
N ILE A 175 -26.36 13.90 -33.76
CA ILE A 175 -25.90 12.65 -34.35
C ILE A 175 -26.01 12.74 -35.87
N THR A 176 -24.92 12.45 -36.58
CA THR A 176 -24.82 12.42 -38.04
C THR A 176 -24.22 11.09 -38.54
N LYS A 177 -24.33 10.85 -39.85
CA LYS A 177 -23.80 9.63 -40.50
C LYS A 177 -22.26 9.64 -40.46
N GLY A 178 -21.65 8.54 -40.01
CA GLY A 178 -20.20 8.31 -40.11
C GLY A 178 -19.81 7.69 -41.46
N ASN A 179 -18.52 7.51 -41.74
CA ASN A 179 -18.07 6.99 -43.04
C ASN A 179 -18.44 5.52 -43.28
N SER A 180 -18.70 4.76 -42.20
CA SER A 180 -19.11 3.36 -42.24
C SER A 180 -20.57 3.18 -41.83
N PHE A 181 -21.43 4.17 -42.10
CA PHE A 181 -22.84 4.13 -41.75
C PHE A 181 -23.55 2.93 -42.39
N SER A 182 -24.19 2.12 -41.56
CA SER A 182 -25.01 0.98 -41.95
C SER A 182 -26.19 0.88 -41.00
N THR A 183 -27.35 0.48 -41.52
CA THR A 183 -28.56 0.22 -40.72
C THR A 183 -28.52 -1.14 -40.03
N THR A 184 -27.60 -2.02 -40.42
CA THR A 184 -27.39 -3.34 -39.80
C THR A 184 -25.98 -3.44 -39.22
N LEU A 185 -25.90 -3.81 -37.93
CA LEU A 185 -24.65 -4.08 -37.25
C LEU A 185 -24.23 -5.54 -37.46
N THR A 186 -23.27 -5.78 -38.36
CA THR A 186 -22.57 -7.07 -38.42
C THR A 186 -21.65 -7.22 -37.20
N LYS A 187 -21.96 -8.18 -36.32
CA LYS A 187 -21.05 -8.60 -35.25
C LYS A 187 -19.79 -9.22 -35.86
N GLN A 188 -18.62 -8.69 -35.48
CA GLN A 188 -17.33 -9.28 -35.84
C GLN A 188 -17.04 -10.46 -34.91
N ASP A 189 -16.44 -11.53 -35.45
CA ASP A 189 -15.98 -12.67 -34.66
C ASP A 189 -14.76 -12.27 -33.81
N THR A 190 -14.65 -12.78 -32.58
CA THR A 190 -13.58 -12.41 -31.64
C THR A 190 -12.36 -13.32 -31.72
N GLU A 191 -12.58 -14.61 -31.98
CA GLU A 191 -11.53 -15.63 -31.98
C GLU A 191 -11.68 -16.57 -33.16
N LEU A 192 -10.55 -17.17 -33.56
CA LEU A 192 -10.50 -18.20 -34.57
C LEU A 192 -10.84 -19.55 -33.91
N THR A 193 -11.89 -20.22 -34.36
CA THR A 193 -12.25 -21.54 -33.82
C THR A 193 -11.72 -22.69 -34.68
N PRO A 194 -11.50 -23.89 -34.11
CA PRO A 194 -11.11 -25.07 -34.88
C PRO A 194 -12.03 -25.38 -36.07
N GLU A 195 -13.34 -25.14 -35.95
CA GLU A 195 -14.34 -25.38 -37.00
C GLU A 195 -14.21 -24.37 -38.14
N MET A 196 -13.89 -23.12 -37.83
CA MET A 196 -13.63 -22.11 -38.85
C MET A 196 -12.40 -22.49 -39.67
N ILE A 197 -11.34 -22.98 -39.01
CA ILE A 197 -10.12 -23.48 -39.67
C ILE A 197 -10.46 -24.67 -40.57
N ALA A 198 -11.22 -25.64 -40.07
CA ALA A 198 -11.59 -26.85 -40.81
C ALA A 198 -12.49 -26.55 -42.03
N SER A 199 -13.43 -25.60 -41.91
CA SER A 199 -14.35 -25.22 -42.99
C SER A 199 -13.80 -24.18 -43.97
N GLY A 200 -12.73 -23.46 -43.61
CA GLY A 200 -12.18 -22.35 -44.40
C GLY A 200 -12.96 -21.03 -44.31
N ASN A 201 -14.07 -21.01 -43.57
CA ASN A 201 -14.95 -19.85 -43.41
C ASN A 201 -14.30 -18.63 -42.74
N TRP A 202 -13.15 -18.81 -42.08
CA TRP A 202 -12.38 -17.69 -41.51
C TRP A 202 -11.87 -16.71 -42.56
N LYS A 203 -11.71 -17.13 -43.83
CA LYS A 203 -11.22 -16.26 -44.91
C LYS A 203 -12.20 -15.16 -45.29
N GLU A 204 -13.49 -15.38 -45.06
CA GLU A 204 -14.57 -14.48 -45.46
C GLU A 204 -15.15 -13.69 -44.27
N LYS A 205 -14.83 -14.11 -43.04
CA LYS A 205 -15.28 -13.43 -41.80
C LYS A 205 -14.37 -12.25 -41.44
N LYS A 206 -14.97 -11.21 -40.86
CA LYS A 206 -14.25 -10.07 -40.28
C LYS A 206 -14.08 -10.28 -38.78
N PHE A 207 -12.84 -10.25 -38.32
CA PHE A 207 -12.49 -10.38 -36.92
C PHE A 207 -12.31 -9.03 -36.25
N LYS A 208 -12.65 -8.96 -34.96
CA LYS A 208 -12.33 -7.81 -34.13
C LYS A 208 -10.80 -7.70 -34.01
N PRO A 209 -10.19 -6.53 -34.28
CA PRO A 209 -8.75 -6.37 -34.15
C PRO A 209 -8.32 -6.60 -32.69
N TYR A 210 -7.22 -7.33 -32.51
CA TYR A 210 -6.65 -7.58 -31.19
C TYR A 210 -6.03 -6.29 -30.64
N ASN A 211 -6.33 -5.96 -29.39
CA ASN A 211 -5.72 -4.81 -28.74
C ASN A 211 -4.31 -5.15 -28.24
N PHE A 212 -3.29 -4.79 -29.01
CA PHE A 212 -1.88 -4.99 -28.64
C PHE A 212 -1.37 -4.03 -27.56
N GLU A 213 -2.16 -3.02 -27.17
CA GLU A 213 -1.80 -2.08 -26.10
C GLU A 213 -2.20 -2.59 -24.71
N ALA A 214 -3.02 -3.66 -24.64
CA ALA A 214 -3.41 -4.28 -23.37
C ALA A 214 -2.38 -5.31 -22.92
N MET A 215 -2.16 -5.40 -21.61
CA MET A 215 -1.40 -6.50 -21.02
C MET A 215 -2.14 -7.82 -21.23
N GLY A 216 -1.38 -8.85 -21.62
CA GLY A 216 -1.90 -10.22 -21.70
C GLY A 216 -2.25 -10.78 -20.32
N VAL A 217 -2.92 -11.94 -20.32
CA VAL A 217 -3.20 -12.67 -19.08
C VAL A 217 -1.92 -13.34 -18.61
N ALA A 218 -1.48 -13.01 -17.40
CA ALA A 218 -0.37 -13.70 -16.76
C ALA A 218 -0.76 -15.16 -16.46
N PRO A 219 0.03 -16.16 -16.85
CA PRO A 219 -0.29 -17.55 -16.57
C PRO A 219 -0.12 -17.85 -15.07
N ASP A 220 -0.96 -18.75 -14.55
CA ASP A 220 -0.80 -19.29 -13.20
C ASP A 220 0.50 -20.09 -13.13
N CYS A 221 1.34 -19.81 -12.12
CA CYS A 221 2.61 -20.50 -11.93
C CYS A 221 2.95 -20.67 -10.44
N GLY A 222 3.88 -21.56 -10.13
CA GLY A 222 4.42 -21.69 -8.78
C GLY A 222 5.36 -20.54 -8.44
N HIS A 223 5.32 -20.06 -7.20
CA HIS A 223 6.15 -18.95 -6.74
C HIS A 223 7.04 -19.35 -5.57
N LEU A 224 8.28 -18.86 -5.58
CA LEU A 224 9.22 -18.98 -4.46
C LEU A 224 9.24 -17.69 -3.66
N HIS A 225 9.29 -17.82 -2.34
CA HIS A 225 9.39 -16.68 -1.44
C HIS A 225 10.66 -15.83 -1.72
N PRO A 226 10.59 -14.49 -1.79
CA PRO A 226 11.74 -13.63 -2.11
C PRO A 226 12.97 -13.87 -1.25
N LEU A 227 12.77 -13.97 0.08
CA LEU A 227 13.84 -14.30 1.03
C LEU A 227 14.53 -15.63 0.71
N MET A 228 13.78 -16.65 0.26
CA MET A 228 14.33 -17.96 -0.07
C MET A 228 15.07 -17.93 -1.42
N LYS A 229 14.64 -17.10 -2.37
CA LYS A 229 15.40 -16.85 -3.60
C LYS A 229 16.77 -16.24 -3.27
N VAL A 230 16.81 -15.25 -2.37
CA VAL A 230 18.07 -14.62 -1.91
C VAL A 230 18.94 -15.61 -1.14
N ARG A 231 18.35 -16.40 -0.23
CA ARG A 231 19.07 -17.48 0.48
C ARG A 231 19.79 -18.41 -0.49
N THR A 232 19.10 -18.83 -1.54
CA THR A 232 19.66 -19.74 -2.56
C THR A 232 20.87 -19.12 -3.24
N GLN A 233 20.82 -17.81 -3.49
CA GLN A 233 21.94 -17.10 -4.09
C GLN A 233 23.14 -16.95 -3.15
N PHE A 234 22.92 -16.59 -1.89
CA PHE A 234 24.00 -16.55 -0.88
C PHE A 234 24.66 -17.92 -0.73
N ARG A 235 23.85 -18.98 -0.65
CA ARG A 235 24.34 -20.36 -0.61
C ARG A 235 25.23 -20.68 -1.82
N GLN A 236 24.81 -20.27 -3.01
CA GLN A 236 25.60 -20.46 -4.23
C GLN A 236 26.94 -19.70 -4.19
N ILE A 237 26.96 -18.46 -3.71
CA ILE A 237 28.19 -17.66 -3.55
C ILE A 237 29.21 -18.38 -2.65
N PHE A 238 28.76 -18.91 -1.52
CA PHE A 238 29.62 -19.69 -0.62
C PHE A 238 30.19 -20.94 -1.29
N LEU A 239 29.35 -21.71 -2.00
CA LEU A 239 29.78 -22.90 -2.71
C LEU A 239 30.83 -22.58 -3.80
N GLU A 240 30.62 -21.50 -4.55
CA GLU A 240 31.59 -21.02 -5.56
C GLU A 240 32.92 -20.55 -4.94
N MET A 241 32.89 -20.07 -3.69
CA MET A 241 34.08 -19.67 -2.93
C MET A 241 34.77 -20.85 -2.21
N GLY A 242 34.26 -22.07 -2.41
CA GLY A 242 34.81 -23.30 -1.84
C GLY A 242 34.44 -23.53 -0.37
N PHE A 243 33.36 -22.93 0.11
CA PHE A 243 32.86 -23.16 1.47
C PHE A 243 31.96 -24.39 1.51
N THR A 244 32.03 -25.12 2.63
CA THR A 244 31.20 -26.29 2.91
C THR A 244 30.06 -25.90 3.85
N GLU A 245 28.84 -26.34 3.54
CA GLU A 245 27.64 -26.02 4.33
C GLU A 245 27.64 -26.80 5.65
N MET A 246 27.52 -26.09 6.77
CA MET A 246 27.42 -26.67 8.12
C MET A 246 25.97 -27.11 8.40
N PRO A 247 25.77 -28.24 9.10
CA PRO A 247 24.44 -28.63 9.57
C PRO A 247 23.99 -27.71 10.72
N THR A 248 22.79 -27.15 10.62
CA THR A 248 22.23 -26.21 11.62
C THR A 248 20.96 -26.72 12.29
N ASN A 249 20.71 -28.03 12.23
CA ASN A 249 19.46 -28.71 12.60
C ASN A 249 19.15 -28.72 14.12
N ASN A 250 19.30 -27.58 14.79
CA ASN A 250 19.14 -27.37 16.22
C ASN A 250 18.74 -25.91 16.51
N PHE A 251 17.44 -25.63 16.63
CA PHE A 251 16.98 -24.31 17.10
C PHE A 251 17.17 -24.14 18.60
N ILE A 252 17.10 -25.23 19.36
CA ILE A 252 17.42 -25.27 20.77
C ILE A 252 18.92 -25.48 20.90
N GLU A 253 19.56 -24.61 21.69
CA GLU A 253 20.98 -24.70 22.00
C GLU A 253 21.17 -24.57 23.51
N SER A 254 22.19 -25.23 24.06
CA SER A 254 22.56 -25.02 25.46
C SER A 254 23.31 -23.70 25.59
N SER A 255 23.14 -23.00 26.72
CA SER A 255 23.88 -21.77 27.02
C SER A 255 25.40 -21.99 26.96
N PHE A 256 25.87 -23.20 27.28
CA PHE A 256 27.26 -23.60 27.06
C PHE A 256 27.71 -23.39 25.61
N TRP A 257 27.03 -24.00 24.64
CA TRP A 257 27.44 -23.92 23.23
C TRP A 257 27.14 -22.55 22.63
N ASN A 258 26.05 -21.91 23.04
CA ASN A 258 25.68 -20.62 22.50
C ASN A 258 26.56 -19.48 23.05
N PHE A 259 27.06 -19.55 24.29
CA PHE A 259 27.78 -18.43 24.91
C PHE A 259 29.16 -18.85 25.46
N ASP A 260 29.20 -19.81 26.38
CA ASP A 260 30.43 -20.12 27.12
C ASP A 260 31.55 -20.64 26.19
N SER A 261 31.18 -21.48 25.21
CA SER A 261 32.11 -22.06 24.21
C SER A 261 32.73 -21.01 23.29
N LEU A 262 32.07 -19.86 23.14
CA LEU A 262 32.55 -18.71 22.36
C LEU A 262 33.40 -17.74 23.19
N PHE A 263 33.74 -18.12 24.43
CA PHE A 263 34.42 -17.25 25.38
C PHE A 263 33.63 -15.97 25.72
N GLN A 264 32.29 -16.01 25.67
CA GLN A 264 31.43 -14.94 26.14
C GLN A 264 31.11 -15.12 27.64
N PRO A 265 31.39 -14.13 28.51
CA PRO A 265 31.26 -14.30 29.96
C PRO A 265 29.80 -14.51 30.40
N GLN A 266 29.59 -15.20 31.54
CA GLN A 266 28.24 -15.52 32.03
C GLN A 266 27.41 -14.31 32.46
N GLN A 267 28.08 -13.26 32.93
CA GLN A 267 27.47 -11.98 33.30
C GLN A 267 27.21 -11.05 32.11
N HIS A 268 27.36 -11.52 30.87
CA HIS A 268 27.18 -10.69 29.69
C HIS A 268 25.69 -10.32 29.50
N PRO A 269 25.33 -9.04 29.27
CA PRO A 269 23.93 -8.60 29.14
C PRO A 269 23.12 -9.35 28.09
N ALA A 270 23.74 -9.71 26.96
CA ALA A 270 23.07 -10.50 25.92
C ALA A 270 22.54 -11.87 26.39
N ARG A 271 22.95 -12.38 27.56
CA ARG A 271 22.43 -13.60 28.18
C ARG A 271 21.21 -13.34 29.08
N ASP A 272 20.81 -12.10 29.28
CA ASP A 272 19.65 -11.77 30.11
C ASP A 272 18.35 -12.19 29.41
N GLN A 273 17.30 -12.40 30.22
CA GLN A 273 15.97 -12.75 29.73
C GLN A 273 15.36 -11.68 28.82
N HIS A 274 15.85 -10.44 28.93
CA HIS A 274 15.45 -9.34 28.05
C HIS A 274 16.02 -9.46 26.63
N ASP A 275 17.07 -10.26 26.40
CA ASP A 275 17.71 -10.39 25.09
C ASP A 275 17.62 -11.83 24.53
N THR A 276 17.46 -12.83 25.39
CA THR A 276 17.48 -14.25 25.02
C THR A 276 16.21 -14.98 25.45
N PHE A 277 15.65 -15.81 24.56
CA PHE A 277 14.54 -16.71 24.89
C PHE A 277 15.05 -17.98 25.57
N PHE A 278 14.78 -18.10 26.87
CA PHE A 278 15.02 -19.30 27.65
C PHE A 278 13.87 -20.30 27.51
N LEU A 279 14.19 -21.59 27.54
CA LEU A 279 13.17 -22.64 27.49
C LEU A 279 12.61 -22.95 28.88
N SER A 280 11.30 -23.15 28.94
CA SER A 280 10.64 -23.80 30.08
C SER A 280 10.72 -25.32 29.99
N ASP A 281 10.72 -25.88 28.78
CA ASP A 281 10.83 -27.31 28.51
C ASP A 281 11.42 -27.56 27.10
N PRO A 282 12.50 -28.35 26.95
CA PRO A 282 13.40 -28.81 28.01
C PRO A 282 14.26 -27.65 28.54
N ALA A 283 14.12 -27.31 29.84
CA ALA A 283 14.80 -26.16 30.43
C ALA A 283 16.33 -26.32 30.54
N LEU A 284 16.83 -27.54 30.74
CA LEU A 284 18.23 -27.82 31.00
C LEU A 284 18.78 -28.84 30.00
N ALA A 285 20.03 -28.64 29.59
CA ALA A 285 20.86 -29.64 28.94
C ALA A 285 21.68 -30.42 29.98
N HIS A 286 21.83 -31.72 29.74
CA HIS A 286 22.52 -32.63 30.65
C HIS A 286 23.79 -33.23 30.06
N GLU A 287 23.98 -33.16 28.74
CA GLU A 287 25.09 -33.79 28.04
C GLU A 287 26.05 -32.75 27.46
N PHE A 288 27.30 -32.79 27.93
CA PHE A 288 28.39 -31.95 27.44
C PHE A 288 29.67 -32.78 27.28
N PRO A 289 30.59 -32.40 26.40
CA PRO A 289 31.93 -32.99 26.41
C PRO A 289 32.66 -32.52 27.68
N GLN A 290 32.67 -33.36 28.72
CA GLN A 290 33.10 -32.96 30.06
C GLN A 290 34.52 -32.38 30.08
N ASP A 291 35.45 -33.00 29.37
CA ASP A 291 36.83 -32.52 29.29
C ASP A 291 36.93 -31.13 28.66
N TYR A 292 36.09 -30.84 27.67
CA TYR A 292 36.04 -29.51 27.05
C TYR A 292 35.40 -28.49 28.00
N LEU A 293 34.32 -28.87 28.66
CA LEU A 293 33.62 -28.03 29.63
C LEU A 293 34.56 -27.59 30.77
N GLU A 294 35.34 -28.50 31.34
CA GLU A 294 36.30 -28.16 32.40
C GLU A 294 37.40 -27.20 31.90
N ARG A 295 37.87 -27.38 30.66
CA ARG A 295 38.84 -26.45 30.06
C ARG A 295 38.24 -25.06 29.84
N VAL A 296 36.99 -24.99 29.37
CA VAL A 296 36.27 -23.72 29.21
C VAL A 296 36.09 -23.05 30.57
N LYS A 297 35.58 -23.78 31.57
CA LYS A 297 35.43 -23.29 32.95
C LYS A 297 36.72 -22.67 33.47
N ARG A 298 37.84 -23.41 33.39
CA ARG A 298 39.15 -22.94 33.84
C ARG A 298 39.59 -21.66 33.14
N VAL A 299 39.48 -21.60 31.81
CA VAL A 299 39.94 -20.45 31.02
C VAL A 299 39.05 -19.22 31.24
N HIS A 300 37.76 -19.40 31.47
CA HIS A 300 36.85 -18.32 31.86
C HIS A 300 37.17 -17.76 33.24
N SER A 301 37.38 -18.62 34.23
CA SER A 301 37.57 -18.19 35.62
C SER A 301 39.01 -17.76 35.91
N GLU A 302 39.96 -18.67 35.77
CA GLU A 302 41.36 -18.51 36.20
C GLU A 302 42.27 -18.02 35.07
N GLY A 303 41.82 -18.15 33.82
CA GLY A 303 42.62 -17.91 32.64
C GLY A 303 43.40 -19.14 32.17
N GLY A 304 44.28 -18.93 31.22
CA GLY A 304 45.00 -19.99 30.53
C GLY A 304 45.31 -19.61 29.09
N PHE A 305 46.20 -20.36 28.44
CA PHE A 305 46.58 -20.14 27.05
C PHE A 305 47.07 -18.70 26.75
N GLY A 306 47.82 -18.12 27.69
CA GLY A 306 48.32 -16.74 27.60
C GLY A 306 47.33 -15.65 28.05
N SER A 307 46.08 -16.01 28.36
CA SER A 307 45.05 -15.09 28.86
C SER A 307 44.91 -15.13 30.38
N GLN A 308 44.42 -14.03 30.95
CA GLN A 308 44.10 -13.92 32.38
C GLN A 308 42.67 -14.36 32.73
N GLY A 309 41.90 -14.79 31.73
CA GLY A 309 40.47 -15.09 31.91
C GLY A 309 39.66 -13.85 32.28
N TYR A 310 38.42 -14.07 32.74
CA TYR A 310 37.51 -13.03 33.21
C TYR A 310 37.50 -12.88 34.73
N LYS A 311 38.20 -13.74 35.49
CA LYS A 311 38.36 -13.65 36.95
C LYS A 311 37.02 -13.61 37.71
N TYR A 312 36.11 -14.51 37.33
CA TYR A 312 34.83 -14.72 38.00
C TYR A 312 34.59 -16.21 38.27
N ASP A 313 33.63 -16.50 39.14
CA ASP A 313 33.19 -17.87 39.42
C ASP A 313 32.25 -18.36 38.32
N TRP A 314 32.73 -19.30 37.49
CA TRP A 314 31.96 -19.88 36.39
C TRP A 314 31.02 -20.97 36.93
N LYS A 315 29.72 -20.81 36.64
CA LYS A 315 28.64 -21.64 37.16
C LYS A 315 28.11 -22.61 36.12
N ILE A 316 28.08 -23.89 36.45
CA ILE A 316 27.55 -24.93 35.54
C ILE A 316 26.06 -24.75 35.29
N GLU A 317 25.34 -24.26 36.29
CA GLU A 317 23.89 -24.05 36.25
C GLU A 317 23.50 -23.03 35.17
N GLU A 318 24.35 -22.03 34.90
CA GLU A 318 24.15 -21.05 33.83
C GLU A 318 24.42 -21.65 32.44
N ALA A 319 25.38 -22.57 32.34
CA ALA A 319 25.74 -23.23 31.09
C ALA A 319 24.73 -24.30 30.68
N GLN A 320 24.04 -24.90 31.66
CA GLN A 320 23.02 -25.92 31.47
C GLN A 320 21.70 -25.37 30.91
N LYS A 321 21.39 -24.09 31.09
CA LYS A 321 20.13 -23.51 30.61
C LYS A 321 20.00 -23.63 29.09
N ASN A 322 18.93 -24.26 28.62
CA ASN A 322 18.60 -24.29 27.19
C ASN A 322 17.90 -22.99 26.78
N ILE A 323 18.24 -22.55 25.58
CA ILE A 323 17.72 -21.34 24.96
C ILE A 323 17.36 -21.63 23.50
N LEU A 324 16.60 -20.72 22.89
CA LEU A 324 16.58 -20.63 21.44
C LEU A 324 17.88 -19.98 20.97
N ARG A 325 18.54 -20.60 19.99
CA ARG A 325 19.84 -20.16 19.45
C ARG A 325 19.79 -18.70 19.00
N THR A 326 20.64 -17.86 19.58
CA THR A 326 20.61 -16.40 19.35
C THR A 326 21.43 -15.93 18.15
N HIS A 327 22.37 -16.77 17.70
CA HIS A 327 23.22 -16.55 16.54
C HIS A 327 23.79 -17.87 16.02
N THR A 328 24.11 -17.95 14.72
CA THR A 328 24.68 -19.14 14.08
C THR A 328 26.10 -19.47 14.55
N THR A 329 26.76 -18.56 15.27
CA THR A 329 28.12 -18.75 15.78
C THR A 329 28.23 -19.93 16.75
N ALA A 330 27.12 -20.32 17.39
CA ALA A 330 27.05 -21.55 18.18
C ALA A 330 27.28 -22.82 17.32
N VAL A 331 26.78 -22.81 16.08
CA VAL A 331 27.01 -23.90 15.11
C VAL A 331 28.48 -23.93 14.71
N SER A 332 29.08 -22.76 14.47
CA SER A 332 30.52 -22.63 14.19
C SER A 332 31.36 -23.18 15.35
N ALA A 333 31.02 -22.90 16.59
CA ALA A 333 31.70 -23.47 17.76
C ALA A 333 31.66 -24.99 17.78
N ARG A 334 30.48 -25.58 17.54
CA ARG A 334 30.32 -27.05 17.45
C ARG A 334 31.18 -27.65 16.33
N MET A 335 31.20 -27.00 15.17
CA MET A 335 31.95 -27.47 14.00
C MET A 335 33.47 -27.35 14.20
N LEU A 336 33.94 -26.25 14.81
CA LEU A 336 35.34 -26.06 15.16
C LEU A 336 35.80 -27.02 16.25
N TYR A 337 34.97 -27.26 17.27
CA TYR A 337 35.25 -28.28 18.28
C TYR A 337 35.38 -29.67 17.65
N LYS A 338 34.47 -30.04 16.75
CA LYS A 338 34.54 -31.31 16.00
C LYS A 338 35.77 -31.39 15.11
N LEU A 339 36.20 -30.29 14.49
CA LEU A 339 37.44 -30.22 13.72
C LEU A 339 38.67 -30.44 14.61
N ALA A 340 38.64 -29.90 15.83
CA ALA A 340 39.72 -30.03 16.80
C ALA A 340 39.91 -31.47 17.32
N GLN A 341 38.88 -32.32 17.26
CA GLN A 341 38.97 -33.71 17.73
C GLN A 341 39.63 -34.66 16.71
N GLN A 342 40.02 -34.15 15.55
CA GLN A 342 40.64 -34.91 14.46
C GLN A 342 41.98 -34.28 14.09
N LYS A 343 42.75 -34.94 13.22
CA LYS A 343 43.93 -34.31 12.63
C LYS A 343 43.50 -33.05 11.88
N PHE A 344 43.97 -31.89 12.34
CA PHE A 344 43.59 -30.62 11.76
C PHE A 344 43.85 -30.59 10.25
N THR A 345 42.87 -30.09 9.52
CA THR A 345 42.93 -29.81 8.08
C THR A 345 42.25 -28.46 7.89
N PRO A 346 42.83 -27.54 7.08
CA PRO A 346 42.19 -26.26 6.79
C PRO A 346 40.80 -26.41 6.20
N VAL A 347 39.87 -25.57 6.61
CA VAL A 347 38.46 -25.66 6.21
C VAL A 347 37.83 -24.28 6.02
N LYS A 348 36.82 -24.26 5.15
CA LYS A 348 35.92 -23.13 4.93
C LYS A 348 34.50 -23.61 5.17
N TYR A 349 33.81 -23.01 6.12
CA TYR A 349 32.47 -23.40 6.53
C TYR A 349 31.49 -22.25 6.42
N PHE A 350 30.26 -22.54 6.04
CA PHE A 350 29.20 -21.54 6.07
C PHE A 350 27.89 -22.12 6.58
N SER A 351 27.02 -21.26 7.07
CA SER A 351 25.63 -21.61 7.36
C SER A 351 24.70 -20.45 7.07
N ILE A 352 23.45 -20.77 6.75
CA ILE A 352 22.38 -19.79 6.62
C ILE A 352 21.15 -20.37 7.32
N ASP A 353 20.85 -19.87 8.52
CA ASP A 353 19.75 -20.41 9.29
C ASP A 353 19.12 -19.40 10.24
N ARG A 354 17.95 -19.74 10.76
CA ARG A 354 17.18 -18.91 11.67
C ARG A 354 17.80 -18.85 13.06
N VAL A 355 17.70 -17.67 13.66
CA VAL A 355 18.12 -17.35 15.01
C VAL A 355 17.03 -16.55 15.71
N PHE A 356 17.06 -16.55 17.04
CA PHE A 356 15.99 -16.01 17.88
C PHE A 356 16.55 -15.05 18.91
N ARG A 357 15.99 -13.85 18.99
CA ARG A 357 16.39 -12.82 19.96
C ARG A 357 15.17 -12.18 20.57
N ASN A 358 15.18 -11.99 21.88
CA ASN A 358 14.06 -11.38 22.60
C ASN A 358 14.09 -9.85 22.49
N GLU A 359 14.29 -9.34 21.27
CA GLU A 359 14.33 -7.90 21.01
C GLU A 359 12.91 -7.35 20.82
N THR A 360 12.72 -6.07 21.10
CA THR A 360 11.44 -5.41 20.86
C THR A 360 11.18 -5.33 19.36
N LEU A 361 10.05 -5.88 18.91
CA LEU A 361 9.67 -5.92 17.49
C LEU A 361 9.45 -4.50 16.94
N ASP A 362 10.18 -4.12 15.89
CA ASP A 362 9.99 -2.87 15.16
C ASP A 362 9.92 -3.11 13.63
N ALA A 363 10.06 -2.06 12.81
CA ALA A 363 9.97 -2.16 11.35
C ALA A 363 11.21 -2.83 10.71
N THR A 364 12.29 -2.98 11.47
CA THR A 364 13.62 -3.46 11.05
C THR A 364 14.10 -4.69 11.83
N HIS A 365 13.55 -4.94 13.02
CA HIS A 365 13.91 -6.02 13.93
C HIS A 365 12.73 -6.98 14.13
N LEU A 366 13.03 -8.27 14.01
CA LEU A 366 12.13 -9.38 14.31
C LEU A 366 12.72 -10.21 15.45
N ALA A 367 11.84 -10.85 16.22
CA ALA A 367 12.25 -11.79 17.27
C ALA A 367 12.89 -13.06 16.69
N GLU A 368 12.62 -13.36 15.42
CA GLU A 368 13.27 -14.42 14.65
C GLU A 368 13.65 -13.92 13.25
N PHE A 369 14.87 -14.21 12.81
CA PHE A 369 15.37 -13.83 11.50
C PHE A 369 16.50 -14.78 11.07
N HIS A 370 16.92 -14.74 9.81
CA HIS A 370 17.97 -15.61 9.30
C HIS A 370 19.32 -14.92 9.37
N GLN A 371 20.29 -15.60 9.99
CA GLN A 371 21.68 -15.19 10.02
C GLN A 371 22.47 -16.05 9.03
N ILE A 372 23.30 -15.37 8.25
CA ILE A 372 24.32 -15.97 7.38
C ILE A 372 25.66 -15.84 8.11
N GLU A 373 26.45 -16.90 8.11
CA GLU A 373 27.79 -16.88 8.70
C GLU A 373 28.77 -17.67 7.85
N GLY A 374 29.97 -17.11 7.67
CA GLY A 374 31.13 -17.75 7.05
C GLY A 374 32.29 -17.82 8.04
N VAL A 375 32.99 -18.95 8.04
CA VAL A 375 34.12 -19.25 8.92
C VAL A 375 35.24 -19.89 8.10
N VAL A 376 36.48 -19.44 8.29
CA VAL A 376 37.67 -20.06 7.70
C VAL A 376 38.67 -20.36 8.80
N ALA A 377 39.11 -21.60 8.87
CA ALA A 377 40.14 -22.06 9.79
C ALA A 377 41.34 -22.55 8.97
N ASP A 378 42.50 -21.93 9.17
CA ASP A 378 43.75 -22.26 8.47
C ASP A 378 44.94 -21.82 9.34
N TYR A 379 46.14 -22.13 8.89
CA TYR A 379 47.38 -21.74 9.54
C TYR A 379 47.70 -20.27 9.25
N GLY A 380 47.96 -19.48 10.30
CA GLY A 380 48.49 -18.12 10.16
C GLY A 380 47.59 -17.10 9.44
N LEU A 381 46.27 -17.28 9.43
CA LEU A 381 45.33 -16.28 8.90
C LEU A 381 45.48 -14.93 9.61
N THR A 382 45.41 -13.87 8.82
CA THR A 382 45.55 -12.48 9.24
C THR A 382 44.26 -11.70 9.04
N LEU A 383 44.21 -10.47 9.57
CA LEU A 383 43.12 -9.53 9.26
C LEU A 383 43.04 -9.22 7.75
N GLY A 384 44.17 -9.25 7.03
CA GLY A 384 44.21 -9.04 5.59
C GLY A 384 43.47 -10.14 4.82
N ASP A 385 43.58 -11.39 5.28
CA ASP A 385 42.86 -12.52 4.69
C ASP A 385 41.35 -12.39 4.89
N LEU A 386 40.92 -11.96 6.09
CA LEU A 386 39.51 -11.65 6.37
C LEU A 386 38.99 -10.56 5.44
N MET A 387 39.72 -9.45 5.30
CA MET A 387 39.35 -8.37 4.39
C MET A 387 39.29 -8.84 2.93
N GLY A 388 40.24 -9.66 2.49
CA GLY A 388 40.28 -10.23 1.14
C GLY A 388 39.08 -11.12 0.84
N ILE A 389 38.71 -12.01 1.78
CA ILE A 389 37.53 -12.87 1.65
C ILE A 389 36.25 -12.05 1.61
N LEU A 390 36.09 -11.08 2.52
CA LEU A 390 34.94 -10.19 2.54
C LEU A 390 34.82 -9.41 1.23
N HIS A 391 35.93 -8.91 0.70
CA HIS A 391 35.95 -8.20 -0.58
C HIS A 391 35.46 -9.10 -1.73
N GLN A 392 35.95 -10.34 -1.83
CA GLN A 392 35.49 -11.29 -2.85
C GLN A 392 34.02 -11.67 -2.67
N PHE A 393 33.58 -11.88 -1.42
CA PHE A 393 32.20 -12.22 -1.09
C PHE A 393 31.22 -11.10 -1.50
N PHE A 394 31.50 -9.85 -1.13
CA PHE A 394 30.63 -8.71 -1.44
C PHE A 394 30.70 -8.27 -2.89
N ASN A 395 31.83 -8.49 -3.59
CA ASN A 395 31.92 -8.26 -5.04
C ASN A 395 30.94 -9.17 -5.79
N LYS A 396 30.85 -10.46 -5.42
CA LYS A 396 29.83 -11.38 -5.98
C LYS A 396 28.39 -10.97 -5.64
N LEU A 397 28.21 -10.09 -4.65
CA LEU A 397 26.90 -9.58 -4.21
C LEU A 397 26.47 -8.30 -4.96
N GLY A 398 27.38 -7.60 -5.65
CA GLY A 398 27.06 -6.42 -6.44
C GLY A 398 26.82 -5.12 -5.65
N LEU A 399 27.23 -5.06 -4.38
CA LEU A 399 26.97 -3.88 -3.54
C LEU A 399 27.96 -2.74 -3.84
N LYS A 400 27.45 -1.64 -4.42
CA LYS A 400 28.25 -0.45 -4.80
C LYS A 400 28.07 0.77 -3.87
N LYS A 401 27.26 0.65 -2.80
CA LYS A 401 26.96 1.73 -1.85
C LYS A 401 27.48 1.39 -0.45
N TRP A 402 27.91 2.41 0.28
CA TRP A 402 28.28 2.28 1.70
C TRP A 402 27.03 2.00 2.53
N VAL A 403 26.90 0.76 2.99
CA VAL A 403 25.86 0.30 3.91
C VAL A 403 26.53 -0.70 4.85
N GLU A 404 26.19 -0.66 6.15
CA GLU A 404 26.61 -1.71 7.07
C GLU A 404 25.90 -3.02 6.71
N VAL A 405 26.68 -3.94 6.15
CA VAL A 405 26.19 -5.19 5.56
C VAL A 405 26.50 -6.40 6.41
N GLY A 406 27.33 -6.30 7.44
CA GLY A 406 27.70 -7.40 8.32
C GLY A 406 28.77 -7.05 9.34
N ASN A 407 29.03 -7.98 10.25
CA ASN A 407 30.08 -7.92 11.26
C ASN A 407 31.11 -9.05 11.01
N SER A 408 32.35 -8.87 11.45
CA SER A 408 33.40 -9.86 11.27
C SER A 408 34.48 -9.75 12.35
N GLY A 409 35.25 -10.82 12.54
CA GLY A 409 36.35 -10.85 13.48
C GLY A 409 37.24 -12.08 13.34
N ILE A 410 38.24 -12.13 14.20
CA ILE A 410 39.14 -13.28 14.37
C ILE A 410 38.79 -13.92 15.71
N PHE A 411 38.50 -15.22 15.72
CA PHE A 411 38.16 -15.89 16.97
C PHE A 411 39.35 -15.90 17.92
N ARG A 412 39.03 -15.69 19.19
CA ARG A 412 40.02 -15.56 20.25
C ARG A 412 40.70 -16.89 20.54
N PRO A 413 42.01 -16.91 20.88
CA PRO A 413 42.69 -18.12 21.32
C PRO A 413 42.02 -18.77 22.54
N GLU A 414 41.42 -17.97 23.44
CA GLU A 414 40.68 -18.48 24.61
C GLU A 414 39.38 -19.22 24.25
N MET A 415 38.86 -19.02 23.04
CA MET A 415 37.77 -19.81 22.48
C MET A 415 38.32 -21.09 21.82
N LEU A 416 39.36 -20.96 21.00
CA LEU A 416 39.85 -22.02 20.11
C LEU A 416 40.73 -23.06 20.81
N LEU A 417 41.67 -22.63 21.64
CA LEU A 417 42.67 -23.51 22.28
C LEU A 417 42.04 -24.48 23.29
N PRO A 418 41.02 -24.11 24.08
CA PRO A 418 40.29 -25.08 24.90
C PRO A 418 39.57 -26.15 24.07
N MET A 419 39.20 -25.88 22.82
CA MET A 419 38.60 -26.90 21.94
C MET A 419 39.63 -27.98 21.56
N GLY A 420 40.93 -27.63 21.58
CA GLY A 420 42.03 -28.50 21.17
C GLY A 420 42.61 -28.16 19.79
N LEU A 421 42.28 -26.99 19.23
CA LEU A 421 42.91 -26.54 17.99
C LEU A 421 44.41 -26.24 18.23
N PRO A 422 45.29 -26.52 17.25
CA PRO A 422 46.71 -26.17 17.34
C PRO A 422 46.94 -24.66 17.51
N GLU A 423 48.03 -24.27 18.18
CA GLU A 423 48.35 -22.86 18.45
C GLU A 423 48.69 -22.04 17.20
N ASP A 424 49.14 -22.70 16.13
CA ASP A 424 49.46 -22.10 14.84
C ASP A 424 48.25 -21.98 13.90
N VAL A 425 47.09 -22.48 14.32
CA VAL A 425 45.81 -22.34 13.62
C VAL A 425 45.09 -21.10 14.11
N SER A 426 44.63 -20.28 13.18
CA SER A 426 43.74 -19.15 13.45
C SER A 426 42.45 -19.29 12.65
N VAL A 427 41.39 -18.68 13.19
CA VAL A 427 40.04 -18.77 12.60
C VAL A 427 39.47 -17.38 12.42
N ILE A 428 39.06 -17.07 11.20
CA ILE A 428 38.40 -15.81 10.84
C ILE A 428 36.94 -16.10 10.53
N ALA A 429 36.05 -15.19 10.91
CA ALA A 429 34.61 -15.37 10.75
C ALA A 429 33.92 -14.05 10.42
N TRP A 430 32.80 -14.14 9.72
CA TRP A 430 31.92 -13.01 9.48
C TRP A 430 30.47 -13.45 9.37
N GLY A 431 29.55 -12.53 9.62
CA GLY A 431 28.13 -12.80 9.50
C GLY A 431 27.30 -11.56 9.17
N LEU A 432 26.12 -11.83 8.63
CA LEU A 432 25.11 -10.82 8.31
C LEU A 432 23.70 -11.40 8.37
N SER A 433 22.68 -10.54 8.50
CA SER A 433 21.29 -10.95 8.32
C SER A 433 20.99 -11.17 6.83
N LEU A 434 20.14 -12.15 6.52
CA LEU A 434 19.62 -12.38 5.17
C LEU A 434 18.55 -11.35 4.77
N GLU A 435 17.76 -10.89 5.74
CA GLU A 435 16.64 -9.98 5.54
C GLU A 435 17.10 -8.61 5.05
N ARG A 436 18.16 -8.03 5.64
CA ARG A 436 18.64 -6.69 5.27
C ARG A 436 19.06 -6.59 3.78
N PRO A 437 19.91 -7.48 3.23
CA PRO A 437 20.19 -7.51 1.79
C PRO A 437 18.95 -7.75 0.93
N THR A 438 18.02 -8.61 1.39
CA THR A 438 16.77 -8.90 0.66
C THR A 438 15.88 -7.67 0.57
N MET A 439 15.73 -6.93 1.67
CA MET A 439 14.99 -5.68 1.72
C MET A 439 15.57 -4.62 0.79
N ILE A 440 16.89 -4.43 0.81
CA ILE A 440 17.58 -3.51 -0.11
C ILE A 440 17.36 -3.91 -1.57
N LYS A 441 17.47 -5.21 -1.88
CA LYS A 441 17.35 -5.73 -3.23
C LYS A 441 15.94 -5.58 -3.82
N TYR A 442 14.91 -5.86 -3.03
CA TYR A 442 13.52 -5.81 -3.47
C TYR A 442 12.83 -4.48 -3.15
N GLY A 443 13.54 -3.50 -2.58
CA GLY A 443 12.99 -2.19 -2.25
C GLY A 443 11.93 -2.24 -1.13
N ILE A 444 12.07 -3.17 -0.18
CA ILE A 444 11.12 -3.37 0.93
C ILE A 444 11.61 -2.58 2.13
N ASN A 445 10.75 -1.71 2.68
CA ASN A 445 11.10 -0.86 3.82
C ASN A 445 10.74 -1.47 5.19
N ASN A 446 9.83 -2.45 5.21
CA ASN A 446 9.37 -3.08 6.44
C ASN A 446 9.57 -4.60 6.39
N ILE A 447 10.36 -5.12 7.31
CA ILE A 447 10.72 -6.55 7.38
C ILE A 447 9.48 -7.45 7.57
N ARG A 448 8.40 -6.94 8.17
CA ARG A 448 7.16 -7.68 8.42
C ARG A 448 6.34 -7.93 7.17
N GLU A 449 6.56 -7.15 6.11
CA GLU A 449 5.97 -7.40 4.79
C GLU A 449 6.69 -8.53 4.07
N LEU A 450 7.95 -8.79 4.45
CA LEU A 450 8.80 -9.83 3.90
C LEU A 450 8.69 -11.14 4.67
N VAL A 451 8.53 -11.14 5.99
CA VAL A 451 8.63 -12.35 6.82
C VAL A 451 7.40 -12.54 7.70
N GLY A 452 6.88 -13.77 7.72
CA GLY A 452 5.80 -14.20 8.62
C GLY A 452 4.46 -14.43 7.90
N HIS A 453 3.44 -14.82 8.68
CA HIS A 453 2.10 -15.14 8.16
C HIS A 453 1.34 -13.94 7.60
N LYS A 454 1.83 -12.71 7.84
CA LYS A 454 1.26 -11.46 7.31
C LYS A 454 1.89 -11.03 5.98
N VAL A 455 2.72 -11.88 5.38
CA VAL A 455 3.35 -11.63 4.07
C VAL A 455 2.29 -11.30 3.02
N ASN A 456 2.57 -10.28 2.20
CA ASN A 456 1.72 -9.97 1.05
C ASN A 456 1.99 -10.98 -0.06
N LEU A 457 1.04 -11.88 -0.34
CA LEU A 457 1.20 -12.89 -1.39
C LEU A 457 1.33 -12.28 -2.79
N GLN A 458 0.69 -11.13 -3.05
CA GLN A 458 0.82 -10.45 -4.34
C GLN A 458 2.27 -10.02 -4.58
N MET A 459 2.96 -9.53 -3.55
CA MET A 459 4.40 -9.22 -3.62
C MET A 459 5.22 -10.48 -3.93
N VAL A 460 4.85 -11.64 -3.38
CA VAL A 460 5.54 -12.92 -3.70
C VAL A 460 5.33 -13.29 -5.16
N TYR A 461 4.12 -13.12 -5.69
CA TYR A 461 3.78 -13.43 -7.08
C TYR A 461 4.53 -12.54 -8.06
N ASP A 462 4.56 -11.23 -7.79
CA ASP A 462 5.18 -10.23 -8.63
C ASP A 462 6.71 -10.17 -8.45
N SER A 463 7.24 -10.86 -7.43
CA SER A 463 8.67 -10.78 -7.11
C SER A 463 9.53 -11.31 -8.27
N PRO A 464 10.43 -10.49 -8.83
CA PRO A 464 11.26 -10.91 -9.95
C PRO A 464 12.25 -12.00 -9.54
N ILE A 465 12.91 -12.58 -10.54
CA ILE A 465 14.02 -13.50 -10.32
C ILE A 465 15.10 -12.78 -9.51
N CYS A 466 15.60 -13.46 -8.48
CA CYS A 466 16.71 -12.98 -7.69
C CYS A 466 18.01 -13.09 -8.52
N ARG A 467 18.38 -12.02 -9.22
CA ARG A 467 19.72 -11.81 -9.79
C ARG A 467 20.39 -10.70 -9.01
N LEU A 468 21.52 -10.97 -8.37
CA LEU A 468 22.35 -9.86 -7.86
C LEU A 468 23.14 -9.44 -9.08
N ASP A 469 23.11 -8.16 -9.40
CA ASP A 469 23.88 -7.62 -10.49
C ASP A 469 25.36 -7.84 -10.15
N SER A 470 25.95 -8.86 -10.75
CA SER A 470 27.38 -9.16 -10.66
C SER A 470 28.21 -8.04 -11.24
#